data_AF-A0A2R4X3G4-F1
#
_entry.id   AF-A0A2R4X3G4-F1
#
_cell.length_a   1.000
_cell.length_b   1.000
_cell.length_c   1.000
_cell.angle_alpha   90.00
_cell.angle_beta   90.00
_cell.angle_gamma   90.00
#
_symmetry.space_group_name_H-M   'P 1'
#
loop_
_entity.id
_entity.type
_entity.pdbx_description
1 polymer ?
#
loop_
_entity_poly.entity_id
_entity_poly.type
_entity_poly.pdbx_seq_one_letter_code
_entity_poly.pdbx_strand_id
1 'polypeptide(L)'
;MGVESVRQASVGRGLDTSQSPESEEIRIDLQEDPEYPLEFDELPDYPFPDQTIVRGEYYYESSPRFGDPETGEGSFQMRTGSGMAILHTQNDRPRPKKIFSSLNQAINGDAEIKKNFVPNQNRVWQFIERGNLRDLKVITPSGRIKSAMEIDVEWDDMKGKYPVELAVLEFTLDGEAIRVRYHDDSLEIQSCDGREREYVIQIFESVMAER
;
A
#
# COMPACT_ATOMS: atom_id res chain seq x y z
N MET A 1 -8.40 -10.09 8.91
CA MET A 1 -7.47 -8.94 8.95
C MET A 1 -6.41 -9.21 7.90
N GLY A 2 -6.10 -8.22 7.07
CA GLY A 2 -5.07 -8.33 6.04
C GLY A 2 -4.19 -7.09 6.02
N VAL A 3 -3.05 -7.21 5.37
CA VAL A 3 -2.05 -6.14 5.23
C VAL A 3 -2.05 -5.68 3.78
N GLU A 4 -2.24 -4.39 3.58
CA GLU A 4 -2.13 -3.74 2.28
C GLU A 4 -0.73 -3.13 2.16
N SER A 5 0.13 -3.72 1.34
CA SER A 5 1.43 -3.11 1.01
C SER A 5 1.30 -2.24 -0.23
N VAL A 6 1.85 -1.03 -0.21
CA VAL A 6 1.66 -0.07 -1.30
C VAL A 6 2.97 0.26 -2.01
N ARG A 7 2.94 0.30 -3.33
CA ARG A 7 4.06 0.74 -4.19
C ARG A 7 3.56 1.64 -5.30
N GLN A 8 4.45 2.48 -5.83
CA GLN A 8 4.16 3.21 -7.07
C GLN A 8 4.34 2.28 -8.27
N ALA A 9 3.44 2.35 -9.22
CA ALA A 9 3.50 1.66 -10.51
C ALA A 9 3.23 2.65 -11.65
N SER A 10 3.85 2.40 -12.80
CA SER A 10 3.46 2.97 -14.08
C SER A 10 2.71 1.88 -14.83
N VAL A 11 1.55 2.17 -15.41
CA VAL A 11 0.73 1.17 -16.11
C VAL A 11 0.55 1.62 -17.55
N GLY A 12 1.06 0.85 -18.51
CA GLY A 12 0.80 1.07 -19.94
C GLY A 12 -0.46 0.36 -20.44
N ARG A 13 -0.75 0.44 -21.75
CA ARG A 13 -2.03 0.00 -22.34
C ARG A 13 -2.19 -1.53 -22.50
N GLY A 14 -1.31 -2.34 -21.93
CA GLY A 14 -1.40 -3.79 -21.97
C GLY A 14 -0.60 -4.42 -20.84
N LEU A 15 -1.24 -5.31 -20.08
CA LEU A 15 -0.62 -6.22 -19.13
C LEU A 15 -0.70 -7.61 -19.75
N ASP A 16 0.44 -8.26 -19.94
CA ASP A 16 0.52 -9.65 -20.40
C ASP A 16 1.29 -10.46 -19.34
N THR A 17 0.92 -11.71 -19.12
CA THR A 17 1.62 -12.56 -18.13
C THR A 17 2.58 -13.50 -18.84
N SER A 18 3.80 -13.61 -18.33
CA SER A 18 4.74 -14.65 -18.78
C SER A 18 5.30 -15.45 -17.63
N GLN A 19 5.54 -16.73 -17.89
CA GLN A 19 6.20 -17.63 -16.94
C GLN A 19 7.72 -17.47 -17.08
N SER A 20 8.36 -16.87 -16.08
CA SER A 20 9.83 -16.85 -15.97
C SER A 20 10.31 -17.99 -15.05
N PRO A 21 11.30 -18.80 -15.46
CA PRO A 21 11.90 -19.82 -14.62
C PRO A 21 13.13 -19.24 -13.91
N GLU A 22 12.93 -18.67 -12.72
CA GLU A 22 14.01 -18.49 -11.73
C GLU A 22 13.62 -19.20 -10.42
N SER A 23 14.49 -19.19 -9.41
CA SER A 23 14.33 -19.97 -8.15
C SER A 23 13.12 -19.57 -7.27
N GLU A 24 12.26 -18.72 -7.80
CA GLU A 24 11.03 -18.18 -7.24
C GLU A 24 9.97 -18.29 -8.34
N GLU A 25 8.86 -18.95 -8.04
CA GLU A 25 7.72 -19.08 -8.97
C GLU A 25 6.58 -18.21 -8.45
N ILE A 26 6.08 -17.31 -9.30
CA ILE A 26 4.83 -16.59 -9.05
C ILE A 26 3.84 -16.93 -10.16
N ARG A 27 2.66 -17.41 -9.75
CA ARG A 27 1.51 -17.62 -10.63
C ARG A 27 0.54 -16.47 -10.42
N ILE A 28 0.04 -15.92 -11.51
CA ILE A 28 -0.85 -14.77 -11.51
C ILE A 28 -2.11 -15.15 -12.28
N ASP A 29 -3.25 -15.01 -11.62
CA ASP A 29 -4.56 -15.11 -12.24
C ASP A 29 -5.16 -13.71 -12.30
N LEU A 30 -5.13 -13.10 -13.49
CA LEU A 30 -5.71 -11.77 -13.73
C LEU A 30 -7.23 -11.89 -13.84
N GLN A 31 -7.94 -10.93 -13.26
CA GLN A 31 -9.36 -10.76 -13.52
C GLN A 31 -9.55 -10.02 -14.85
N GLU A 32 -10.37 -10.59 -15.73
CA GLU A 32 -10.54 -10.11 -17.11
C GLU A 32 -11.33 -8.79 -17.20
N ASP A 33 -12.15 -8.50 -16.20
CA ASP A 33 -13.01 -7.32 -16.19
C ASP A 33 -12.38 -6.17 -15.39
N PRO A 34 -12.12 -5.01 -16.02
CA PRO A 34 -11.63 -3.83 -15.31
C PRO A 34 -12.69 -3.31 -14.33
N GLU A 35 -12.27 -3.05 -13.09
CA GLU A 35 -13.10 -2.44 -12.06
C GLU A 35 -12.86 -0.93 -11.94
N TYR A 36 -13.83 -0.24 -11.33
CA TYR A 36 -13.77 1.18 -10.99
C TYR A 36 -13.85 1.37 -9.47
N PRO A 37 -13.28 2.46 -8.93
CA PRO A 37 -13.35 2.74 -7.50
C PRO A 37 -14.80 2.88 -7.02
N LEU A 38 -15.04 2.52 -5.75
CA LEU A 38 -16.32 2.79 -5.10
C LEU A 38 -16.46 4.30 -4.85
N GLU A 39 -17.69 4.81 -4.93
CA GLU A 39 -17.99 6.18 -4.53
C GLU A 39 -18.34 6.25 -3.04
N PHE A 40 -17.88 7.30 -2.38
CA PHE A 40 -18.14 7.60 -0.96
C PHE A 40 -18.62 9.04 -0.83
N ASP A 41 -19.72 9.23 -0.10
CA ASP A 41 -20.27 10.56 0.17
C ASP A 41 -19.31 11.42 1.01
N GLU A 42 -18.47 10.78 1.83
CA GLU A 42 -17.42 11.40 2.64
C GLU A 42 -16.17 11.80 1.83
N LEU A 43 -16.05 11.34 0.57
CA LEU A 43 -14.94 11.66 -0.35
C LEU A 43 -15.46 12.15 -1.71
N PRO A 44 -16.23 13.26 -1.77
CA PRO A 44 -16.84 13.71 -3.02
C PRO A 44 -15.81 14.21 -4.05
N ASP A 45 -14.64 14.64 -3.60
CA ASP A 45 -13.56 15.19 -4.44
C ASP A 45 -12.43 14.18 -4.67
N TYR A 46 -12.75 12.88 -4.72
CA TYR A 46 -11.77 11.85 -5.01
C TYR A 46 -11.11 12.09 -6.39
N PRO A 47 -9.76 12.20 -6.50
CA PRO A 47 -9.12 12.70 -7.71
C PRO A 47 -9.07 11.71 -8.88
N PHE A 48 -9.48 10.46 -8.67
CA PHE A 48 -9.38 9.39 -9.68
C PHE A 48 -10.69 8.63 -9.91
N PRO A 49 -11.84 9.29 -10.12
CA PRO A 49 -13.12 8.61 -10.19
C PRO A 49 -13.18 7.65 -11.39
N ASP A 50 -12.53 8.00 -12.50
CA ASP A 50 -12.56 7.23 -13.76
C ASP A 50 -11.40 6.23 -13.88
N GLN A 51 -10.62 6.00 -12.83
CA GLN A 51 -9.47 5.12 -12.96
C GLN A 51 -9.89 3.67 -13.15
N THR A 52 -9.10 2.96 -13.95
CA THR A 52 -9.21 1.51 -14.08
C THR A 52 -8.38 0.83 -12.99
N ILE A 53 -8.99 -0.14 -12.31
CA ILE A 53 -8.38 -1.04 -11.34
C ILE A 53 -8.21 -2.40 -12.02
N VAL A 54 -6.96 -2.83 -12.19
CA VAL A 54 -6.63 -4.19 -12.63
C VAL A 54 -6.37 -5.05 -11.40
N ARG A 55 -7.11 -6.15 -11.25
CA ARG A 55 -6.96 -7.08 -10.13
C ARG A 55 -6.34 -8.40 -10.58
N GLY A 56 -5.66 -9.04 -9.66
CA GLY A 56 -5.30 -10.44 -9.81
C GLY A 56 -5.03 -11.11 -8.47
N GLU A 57 -5.10 -12.43 -8.48
CA GLU A 57 -4.62 -13.27 -7.39
C GLU A 57 -3.18 -13.68 -7.70
N TYR A 58 -2.37 -13.87 -6.67
CA TYR A 58 -1.03 -14.41 -6.80
C TYR A 58 -0.83 -15.62 -5.90
N TYR A 59 -0.08 -16.59 -6.41
CA TYR A 59 0.52 -17.65 -5.62
C TYR A 59 2.04 -17.58 -5.78
N TYR A 60 2.74 -17.42 -4.67
CA TYR A 60 4.19 -17.34 -4.59
C TYR A 60 4.76 -18.57 -3.91
N GLU A 61 5.80 -19.14 -4.50
CA GLU A 61 6.62 -20.19 -3.90
C GLU A 61 8.10 -19.88 -4.12
N SER A 62 8.87 -19.90 -3.04
CA SER A 62 10.33 -19.81 -3.11
C SER A 62 10.98 -21.17 -2.92
N SER A 63 11.98 -21.46 -3.75
CA SER A 63 12.81 -22.65 -3.65
C SER A 63 14.27 -22.25 -3.37
N PRO A 64 14.57 -21.72 -2.16
CA PRO A 64 15.91 -21.25 -1.85
C PRO A 64 16.89 -22.43 -1.74
N ARG A 65 18.15 -22.22 -2.16
CA ARG A 65 19.22 -23.24 -2.02
C ARG A 65 19.59 -23.53 -0.55
N PHE A 66 19.27 -22.62 0.36
CA PHE A 66 19.51 -22.72 1.80
C PHE A 66 18.33 -22.10 2.56
N GLY A 67 17.88 -22.75 3.62
CA GLY A 67 16.72 -22.33 4.41
C GLY A 67 15.43 -23.01 3.97
N ASP A 68 14.33 -22.66 4.65
CA ASP A 68 13.02 -23.23 4.37
C ASP A 68 12.33 -22.49 3.20
N PRO A 69 11.61 -23.20 2.33
CA PRO A 69 10.71 -22.60 1.36
C PRO A 69 9.69 -21.67 2.04
N GLU A 70 9.51 -20.48 1.49
CA GLU A 70 8.41 -19.58 1.81
C GLU A 70 7.35 -19.68 0.72
N THR A 71 6.11 -19.93 1.11
CA THR A 71 4.94 -19.83 0.25
C THR A 71 4.06 -18.68 0.72
N GLY A 72 3.33 -18.07 -0.21
CA GLY A 72 2.35 -17.03 0.12
C GLY A 72 1.32 -16.88 -0.98
N GLU A 73 0.10 -16.57 -0.57
CA GLU A 73 -1.00 -16.25 -1.47
C GLU A 73 -1.64 -14.94 -1.05
N GLY A 74 -2.32 -14.31 -1.99
CA GLY A 74 -3.03 -13.07 -1.78
C GLY A 74 -3.46 -12.47 -3.10
N SER A 75 -3.89 -11.21 -3.03
CA SER A 75 -4.35 -10.48 -4.20
C SER A 75 -3.55 -9.21 -4.40
N PHE A 76 -3.59 -8.67 -5.61
CA PHE A 76 -3.01 -7.38 -5.92
C PHE A 76 -3.96 -6.55 -6.77
N GLN A 77 -3.73 -5.25 -6.73
CA GLN A 77 -4.45 -4.26 -7.52
C GLN A 77 -3.44 -3.31 -8.15
N MET A 78 -3.61 -3.01 -9.44
CA MET A 78 -2.90 -1.95 -10.12
C MET A 78 -3.89 -0.87 -10.53
N ARG A 79 -3.67 0.34 -10.02
CA ARG A 79 -4.58 1.48 -10.16
C ARG A 79 -3.99 2.49 -11.13
N THR A 80 -4.61 2.60 -12.30
CA THR A 80 -4.06 3.34 -13.44
C THR A 80 -4.04 4.86 -13.25
N GLY A 81 -5.01 5.41 -12.52
CA GLY A 81 -5.11 6.85 -12.28
C GLY A 81 -4.08 7.34 -11.28
N SER A 82 -4.00 6.69 -10.12
CA SER A 82 -3.03 7.01 -9.07
C SER A 82 -1.62 6.52 -9.38
N GLY A 83 -1.49 5.51 -10.25
CA GLY A 83 -0.24 4.80 -10.45
C GLY A 83 0.19 4.07 -9.18
N MET A 84 -0.75 3.47 -8.45
CA MET A 84 -0.44 2.65 -7.28
C MET A 84 -0.61 1.16 -7.58
N ALA A 85 0.34 0.36 -7.09
CA ALA A 85 0.22 -1.08 -6.95
C ALA A 85 0.01 -1.40 -5.47
N ILE A 86 -1.05 -2.14 -5.18
CA ILE A 86 -1.46 -2.51 -3.83
C ILE A 86 -1.42 -4.03 -3.76
N LEU A 87 -0.77 -4.56 -2.73
CA LEU A 87 -0.69 -5.99 -2.46
C LEU A 87 -1.45 -6.28 -1.18
N HIS A 88 -2.49 -7.09 -1.29
CA HIS A 88 -3.22 -7.61 -0.15
C HIS A 88 -2.66 -8.98 0.23
N THR A 89 -2.18 -9.10 1.46
CA THR A 89 -1.72 -10.38 1.99
C THR A 89 -2.29 -10.66 3.38
N GLN A 90 -2.51 -11.94 3.67
CA GLN A 90 -2.93 -12.37 5.01
C GLN A 90 -1.75 -12.46 5.98
N ASN A 91 -0.52 -12.59 5.48
CA ASN A 91 0.68 -12.82 6.28
C ASN A 91 1.84 -11.94 5.80
N ASP A 92 2.68 -11.45 6.73
CA ASP A 92 3.88 -10.66 6.40
C ASP A 92 5.01 -11.47 5.71
N ARG A 93 4.80 -12.77 5.52
CA ARG A 93 5.71 -13.67 4.82
C ARG A 93 4.98 -14.38 3.69
N PRO A 94 5.57 -14.44 2.48
CA PRO A 94 6.84 -13.83 2.06
C PRO A 94 6.77 -12.30 2.10
N ARG A 95 7.91 -11.63 2.32
CA ARG A 95 7.92 -10.16 2.44
C ARG A 95 7.32 -9.52 1.19
N PRO A 96 6.43 -8.52 1.31
CA PRO A 96 5.80 -7.84 0.17
C PRO A 96 6.78 -7.39 -0.91
N LYS A 97 7.99 -6.94 -0.52
CA LYS A 97 9.05 -6.55 -1.45
C LYS A 97 9.47 -7.67 -2.41
N LYS A 98 9.51 -8.92 -1.96
CA LYS A 98 9.80 -10.09 -2.82
C LYS A 98 8.67 -10.29 -3.81
N ILE A 99 7.43 -10.30 -3.31
CA ILE A 99 6.23 -10.50 -4.12
C ILE A 99 6.11 -9.43 -5.21
N PHE A 100 6.29 -8.14 -4.87
CA PHE A 100 6.31 -7.07 -5.87
C PHE A 100 7.42 -7.23 -6.93
N SER A 101 8.60 -7.72 -6.54
CA SER A 101 9.68 -7.98 -7.50
C SER A 101 9.30 -9.09 -8.47
N SER A 102 8.71 -10.18 -7.97
CA SER A 102 8.25 -11.31 -8.79
C SER A 102 7.07 -10.90 -9.66
N LEU A 103 6.09 -10.16 -9.13
CA LEU A 103 4.98 -9.59 -9.91
C LEU A 103 5.50 -8.74 -11.06
N ASN A 104 6.48 -7.87 -10.82
CA ASN A 104 7.09 -7.04 -11.87
C ASN A 104 7.88 -7.83 -12.92
N GLN A 105 8.34 -9.04 -12.61
CA GLN A 105 9.00 -9.92 -13.58
C GLN A 105 7.99 -10.76 -14.37
N ALA A 106 6.88 -11.15 -13.75
CA ALA A 106 5.85 -11.97 -14.37
C ALA A 106 4.90 -11.14 -15.25
N ILE A 107 4.67 -9.87 -14.88
CA ILE A 107 3.96 -8.90 -15.70
C ILE A 107 4.92 -8.44 -16.82
N ASN A 108 4.67 -8.91 -18.03
CA ASN A 108 5.27 -8.38 -19.25
C ASN A 108 4.41 -7.23 -19.78
N GLY A 109 5.05 -6.19 -20.30
CA GLY A 109 4.39 -5.06 -20.97
C GLY A 109 5.01 -3.72 -20.64
N ASP A 110 4.23 -2.66 -20.87
CA ASP A 110 4.60 -1.26 -20.56
C ASP A 110 4.33 -0.89 -19.08
N ALA A 111 3.99 -1.87 -18.24
CA ALA A 111 3.74 -1.66 -16.82
C ALA A 111 5.00 -1.94 -15.99
N GLU A 112 5.37 -0.99 -15.13
CA GLU A 112 6.54 -1.07 -14.25
C GLU A 112 6.12 -0.75 -12.81
N ILE A 113 6.27 -1.70 -11.90
CA ILE A 113 6.14 -1.50 -10.46
C ILE A 113 7.50 -1.01 -9.93
N LYS A 114 7.54 0.22 -9.41
CA LYS A 114 8.79 0.80 -8.88
C LYS A 114 9.24 0.05 -7.64
N LYS A 115 10.50 -0.41 -7.67
CA LYS A 115 11.13 -1.17 -6.57
C LYS A 115 11.23 -0.41 -5.24
N ASN A 116 11.29 0.93 -5.30
CA ASN A 116 11.35 1.80 -4.13
C ASN A 116 10.25 2.86 -4.24
N PHE A 117 9.14 2.64 -3.55
CA PHE A 117 8.22 3.72 -3.22
C PHE A 117 8.77 4.40 -1.98
N VAL A 118 9.23 5.64 -2.10
CA VAL A 118 9.58 6.46 -0.95
C VAL A 118 8.52 7.55 -0.93
N PRO A 119 7.40 7.37 -0.19
CA PRO A 119 6.38 8.39 -0.11
C PRO A 119 7.03 9.68 0.41
N ASN A 120 6.64 10.80 -0.20
CA ASN A 120 7.07 12.09 0.28
C ASN A 120 6.63 12.21 1.74
N GLN A 121 7.56 12.47 2.66
CA GLN A 121 7.26 12.53 4.09
C GLN A 121 6.14 13.54 4.37
N ASN A 122 6.09 14.66 3.66
CA ASN A 122 4.99 15.62 3.80
C ASN A 122 3.63 14.99 3.47
N ARG A 123 3.55 14.11 2.46
CA ARG A 123 2.32 13.39 2.10
C ARG A 123 1.96 12.33 3.15
N VAL A 124 2.96 11.67 3.75
CA VAL A 124 2.70 10.76 4.89
C VAL A 124 2.10 11.53 6.06
N TRP A 125 2.66 12.70 6.39
CA TRP A 125 2.10 13.58 7.42
C TRP A 125 0.68 14.04 7.08
N GLN A 126 0.42 14.46 5.84
CA GLN A 126 -0.94 14.81 5.39
C GLN A 126 -1.92 13.63 5.52
N PHE A 127 -1.49 12.40 5.24
CA PHE A 127 -2.32 11.21 5.41
C PHE A 127 -2.65 10.97 6.88
N ILE A 128 -1.66 11.12 7.77
CA ILE A 128 -1.85 11.04 9.22
C ILE A 128 -2.88 12.05 9.71
N GLU A 129 -2.86 13.27 9.17
CA GLU A 129 -3.80 14.34 9.52
C GLU A 129 -5.23 14.08 9.06
N ARG A 130 -5.45 13.21 8.06
CA ARG A 130 -6.80 12.81 7.64
C ARG A 130 -7.47 11.85 8.63
N GLY A 131 -6.69 11.16 9.46
CA GLY A 131 -7.19 10.19 10.43
C GLY A 131 -7.13 10.71 11.87
N ASN A 132 -7.90 10.09 12.76
CA ASN A 132 -7.75 10.33 14.20
C ASN A 132 -6.51 9.60 14.71
N LEU A 133 -5.49 10.36 15.08
CA LEU A 133 -4.22 9.81 15.56
C LEU A 133 -4.38 9.11 16.92
N ARG A 134 -3.90 7.87 17.01
CA ARG A 134 -3.87 7.07 18.25
C ARG A 134 -2.45 6.87 18.79
N ASP A 135 -1.48 6.64 17.90
CA ASP A 135 -0.06 6.52 18.25
C ASP A 135 0.80 7.01 17.08
N LEU A 136 1.95 7.62 17.40
CA LEU A 136 2.92 8.09 16.42
C LEU A 136 4.34 7.88 16.94
N LYS A 137 5.15 7.20 16.12
CA LYS A 137 6.60 7.12 16.30
C LYS A 137 7.30 7.73 15.10
N VAL A 138 8.31 8.53 15.39
CA VAL A 138 9.10 9.24 14.39
C VAL A 138 10.58 8.98 14.58
N ILE A 139 11.34 9.14 13.50
CA ILE A 139 12.80 9.11 13.51
C ILE A 139 13.29 10.53 13.81
N THR A 140 13.99 10.71 14.93
CA THR A 140 14.57 12.01 15.31
C THR A 140 15.80 12.36 14.46
N PRO A 141 16.26 13.62 14.46
CA PRO A 141 17.52 14.01 13.81
C PRO A 141 18.75 13.23 14.27
N SER A 142 18.71 12.65 15.48
CA SER A 142 19.77 11.77 15.99
C SER A 142 19.67 10.33 15.47
N GLY A 143 18.73 10.03 14.57
CA GLY A 143 18.46 8.69 14.03
C GLY A 143 17.79 7.74 15.03
N ARG A 144 17.16 8.25 16.10
CA ARG A 144 16.48 7.42 17.11
C ARG A 144 14.98 7.41 16.85
N ILE A 145 14.34 6.25 17.04
CA ILE A 145 12.88 6.16 17.03
C ILE A 145 12.36 6.60 18.40
N LYS A 146 11.41 7.55 18.42
CA LYS A 146 10.75 8.03 19.63
C LYS A 146 9.25 8.19 19.41
N SER A 147 8.47 8.07 20.48
CA SER A 147 7.07 8.51 20.41
C SER A 147 7.02 10.03 20.24
N ALA A 148 6.09 10.52 19.43
CA ALA A 148 5.93 11.95 19.22
C ALA A 148 5.64 12.71 20.52
N MET A 149 4.95 12.07 21.48
CA MET A 149 4.66 12.65 22.79
C MET A 149 5.89 12.82 23.70
N GLU A 150 7.00 12.13 23.40
CA GLU A 150 8.25 12.20 24.17
C GLU A 150 9.23 13.26 23.61
N ILE A 151 8.82 13.97 22.56
CA ILE A 151 9.63 14.97 21.88
C ILE A 151 9.08 16.35 22.26
N ASP A 152 9.95 17.19 22.84
CA ASP A 152 9.63 18.57 23.21
C ASP A 152 9.74 19.49 21.99
N VAL A 153 8.89 19.25 20.99
CA VAL A 153 8.77 20.01 19.74
C VAL A 153 7.30 20.12 19.39
N GLU A 154 6.89 21.30 18.94
CA GLU A 154 5.50 21.54 18.50
C GLU A 154 5.14 20.65 17.31
N TRP A 155 3.87 20.23 17.24
CA TRP A 155 3.37 19.31 16.22
C TRP A 155 3.67 19.79 14.79
N ASP A 156 3.43 21.07 14.51
CA ASP A 156 3.70 21.68 13.20
C ASP A 156 5.18 21.69 12.84
N ASP A 157 6.06 21.76 13.85
CA ASP A 157 7.51 21.73 13.65
C ASP A 157 8.04 20.32 13.40
N MET A 158 7.29 19.28 13.79
CA MET A 158 7.63 17.89 13.51
C MET A 158 7.35 17.51 12.04
N LYS A 159 6.29 18.09 11.46
CA LYS A 159 5.84 17.81 10.10
C LYS A 159 6.95 18.05 9.08
N GLY A 160 7.20 17.04 8.25
CA GLY A 160 8.22 17.09 7.18
C GLY A 160 9.67 17.08 7.66
N LYS A 161 9.95 17.37 8.94
CA LYS A 161 11.31 17.33 9.51
C LYS A 161 11.63 15.98 10.16
N TYR A 162 10.62 15.32 10.73
CA TYR A 162 10.76 14.03 11.40
C TYR A 162 10.09 12.97 10.52
N PRO A 163 10.86 12.04 9.93
CA PRO A 163 10.28 10.93 9.19
C PRO A 163 9.38 10.08 10.09
N VAL A 164 8.23 9.70 9.56
CA VAL A 164 7.30 8.81 10.26
C VAL A 164 7.85 7.38 10.18
N GLU A 165 8.03 6.77 11.34
CA GLU A 165 8.35 5.34 11.44
C GLU A 165 7.03 4.54 11.48
N LEU A 166 6.12 4.92 12.37
CA LEU A 166 4.87 4.21 12.63
C LEU A 166 3.78 5.22 12.95
N ALA A 167 2.60 5.06 12.35
CA ALA A 167 1.39 5.75 12.78
C ALA A 167 0.25 4.76 12.97
N VAL A 168 -0.51 4.91 14.06
CA VAL A 168 -1.78 4.21 14.28
C VAL A 168 -2.89 5.24 14.21
N LEU A 169 -3.77 5.06 13.24
CA LEU A 169 -4.84 5.97 12.87
C LEU A 169 -6.19 5.27 13.03
N GLU A 170 -7.24 6.07 13.20
CA GLU A 170 -8.62 5.64 13.15
C GLU A 170 -9.40 6.53 12.19
N PHE A 171 -9.98 5.92 11.16
CA PHE A 171 -10.90 6.56 10.23
C PHE A 171 -12.34 6.19 10.60
N THR A 172 -13.30 6.94 10.08
CA THR A 172 -14.72 6.65 10.28
C THR A 172 -15.42 6.63 8.92
N LEU A 173 -16.23 5.60 8.71
CA LEU A 173 -17.11 5.45 7.54
C LEU A 173 -18.47 4.96 8.05
N ASP A 174 -19.57 5.60 7.65
CA ASP A 174 -20.92 5.20 8.06
C ASP A 174 -21.11 5.06 9.60
N GLY A 175 -20.28 5.76 10.39
CA GLY A 175 -20.26 5.69 11.86
C GLY A 175 -19.41 4.58 12.48
N GLU A 176 -18.84 3.69 11.67
CA GLU A 176 -17.96 2.60 12.11
C GLU A 176 -16.49 3.03 12.09
N ALA A 177 -15.73 2.58 13.10
CA ALA A 177 -14.32 2.96 13.28
C ALA A 177 -13.38 1.97 12.59
N ILE A 178 -12.58 2.46 11.64
CA ILE A 178 -11.62 1.68 10.87
C ILE A 178 -10.22 1.97 11.39
N ARG A 179 -9.60 0.99 12.05
CA ARG A 179 -8.24 1.13 12.56
C ARG A 179 -7.21 0.82 11.47
N VAL A 180 -6.28 1.74 11.28
CA VAL A 180 -5.23 1.65 10.26
C VAL A 180 -3.88 1.83 10.92
N ARG A 181 -2.92 1.00 10.54
CA ARG A 181 -1.53 1.14 10.96
C ARG A 181 -0.66 1.35 9.73
N TYR A 182 0.05 2.48 9.71
CA TYR A 182 1.03 2.81 8.68
C TYR A 182 2.44 2.51 9.20
N HIS A 183 3.19 1.65 8.51
CA HIS A 183 4.58 1.28 8.83
C HIS A 183 5.27 0.76 7.56
N ASP A 184 6.55 1.08 7.35
CA ASP A 184 7.35 0.60 6.20
C ASP A 184 6.62 0.66 4.84
N ASP A 185 6.00 1.82 4.55
CA ASP A 185 5.24 2.08 3.32
C ASP A 185 4.08 1.09 3.08
N SER A 186 3.54 0.54 4.17
CA SER A 186 2.44 -0.43 4.19
C SER A 186 1.32 0.08 5.10
N LEU A 187 0.09 -0.29 4.76
CA LEU A 187 -1.12 -0.01 5.50
C LEU A 187 -1.71 -1.34 6.01
N GLU A 188 -1.66 -1.57 7.31
CA GLU A 188 -2.45 -2.65 7.92
C GLU A 188 -3.84 -2.09 8.25
N ILE A 189 -4.86 -2.47 7.47
CA ILE A 189 -6.24 -2.03 7.67
C ILE A 189 -6.98 -3.13 8.42
N GLN A 190 -7.40 -2.85 9.66
CA GLN A 190 -8.09 -3.82 10.52
C GLN A 190 -9.58 -3.89 10.18
N SER A 191 -9.87 -4.32 8.96
CA SER A 191 -11.23 -4.57 8.48
C SER A 191 -11.29 -5.80 7.60
N CYS A 192 -12.43 -6.49 7.61
CA CYS A 192 -12.77 -7.53 6.64
C CYS A 192 -13.71 -7.02 5.54
N ASP A 193 -14.24 -5.81 5.67
CA ASP A 193 -15.10 -5.18 4.68
C ASP A 193 -14.25 -4.63 3.53
N GLY A 194 -14.64 -4.95 2.28
CA GLY A 194 -14.00 -4.39 1.09
C GLY A 194 -14.25 -2.88 0.95
N ARG A 195 -15.42 -2.39 1.38
CA ARG A 195 -15.82 -0.99 1.31
C ARG A 195 -14.99 -0.12 2.25
N GLU A 196 -14.81 -0.54 3.50
CA GLU A 196 -13.97 0.17 4.48
C GLU A 196 -12.50 0.23 4.04
N ARG A 197 -11.98 -0.87 3.47
CA ARG A 197 -10.62 -0.90 2.91
C ARG A 197 -10.47 0.04 1.73
N GLU A 198 -11.42 0.00 0.80
CA GLU A 198 -11.43 0.89 -0.35
C GLU A 198 -11.45 2.36 0.07
N TYR A 199 -12.28 2.71 1.04
CA TYR A 199 -12.34 4.07 1.60
C TYR A 199 -10.98 4.57 2.10
N VAL A 200 -10.30 3.77 2.94
CA VAL A 200 -8.96 4.12 3.44
C VAL A 200 -7.94 4.23 2.30
N ILE A 201 -7.99 3.32 1.33
CA ILE A 201 -7.11 3.35 0.15
C ILE A 201 -7.33 4.64 -0.63
N GLN A 202 -8.57 5.06 -0.86
CA GLN A 202 -8.87 6.30 -1.59
C GLN A 202 -8.38 7.55 -0.84
N ILE A 203 -8.48 7.59 0.48
CA ILE A 203 -7.89 8.66 1.30
C ILE A 203 -6.38 8.70 1.07
N PHE A 204 -5.72 7.54 1.14
CA PHE A 204 -4.28 7.43 0.95
C PHE A 204 -3.88 7.87 -0.47
N GLU A 205 -4.57 7.41 -1.50
CA GLU A 205 -4.33 7.79 -2.90
C GLU A 205 -4.50 9.29 -3.12
N SER A 206 -5.55 9.88 -2.55
CA SER A 206 -5.83 11.32 -2.69
C SER A 206 -4.65 12.15 -2.21
N VAL A 207 -4.10 11.81 -1.04
CA VAL A 207 -2.95 12.52 -0.47
C VAL A 207 -1.65 12.19 -1.23
N MET A 208 -1.48 10.94 -1.65
CA MET A 208 -0.27 10.52 -2.36
C MET A 208 -0.18 11.09 -3.78
N ALA A 209 -1.30 11.53 -4.35
CA ALA A 209 -1.39 12.10 -5.69
C ALA A 209 -1.18 13.61 -5.78
N GLU A 210 -1.45 14.37 -4.72
CA GLU A 210 -1.32 15.83 -4.69
C GLU A 210 0.11 16.26 -5.05
N ARG A 211 0.28 16.90 -6.22
CA ARG A 211 1.58 17.35 -6.76
C ARG A 211 2.06 18.65 -6.14
#